data_AF-A0A4S4FFQ2-F1
#
_entry.id   AF-A0A4S4FFQ2-F1
#
_cell.length_a   1.000
_cell.length_b   1.000
_cell.length_c   1.000
_cell.angle_alpha   90.00
_cell.angle_beta   90.00
_cell.angle_gamma   90.00
#
_symmetry.space_group_name_H-M   'P 1'
#
loop_
_entity.id
_entity.type
_entity.pdbx_description
1 polymer ?
#
loop_
_entity_poly.entity_id
_entity_poly.type
_entity_poly.pdbx_seq_one_letter_code
_entity_poly.pdbx_strand_id
1 'polypeptide(L)'
;MLANYLIGLREGLEAGLIVGILFAYLRKLDRRDLAPRLWIGIGVAVLVSLGTGAILTWGPYGLSFQAQEILGGGLSILAVGLVTWMIFWMASHARSLKGELQSRLDLAVAGSGIGIVILGMVSVGREGVETALFIWATVASTGSAVAGTVAALLGILTSSAIAYLIYRGSLRINLGRFFTWTGGFLIIVAAGVLLYGIGDLQEAGVLPGFGQQAFSLAAVIPPSSWYGTLLQGLFNFTPEPTWAQVTAWLLYLVVVGALFLSRALLRRPVTVAALPVDARQAA
;
A
#
# COMPACT_ATOMS: atom_id res chain seq x y z
N MET A 1 8.21 -7.87 7.58
CA MET A 1 6.85 -8.16 8.12
C MET A 1 6.01 -6.89 8.33
N LEU A 2 6.45 -5.91 9.12
CA LEU A 2 5.62 -4.72 9.41
C LEU A 2 5.29 -3.90 8.15
N ALA A 3 6.24 -3.78 7.22
CA ALA A 3 6.03 -3.22 5.89
C ALA A 3 4.80 -3.80 5.18
N ASN A 4 4.79 -5.11 4.96
CA ASN A 4 3.70 -5.82 4.30
C ASN A 4 2.37 -5.69 5.04
N TYR A 5 2.41 -5.71 6.38
CA TYR A 5 1.21 -5.44 7.18
C TYR A 5 0.64 -4.05 6.92
N LEU A 6 1.48 -3.01 6.93
CA LEU A 6 1.04 -1.63 6.72
C LEU A 6 0.58 -1.37 5.28
N ILE A 7 1.23 -2.01 4.31
CA ILE A 7 0.78 -2.01 2.90
C ILE A 7 -0.60 -2.66 2.82
N GLY A 8 -0.76 -3.90 3.29
CA GLY A 8 -2.05 -4.60 3.27
C GLY A 8 -3.14 -3.85 4.04
N LEU A 9 -2.80 -3.22 5.16
CA LEU A 9 -3.70 -2.39 5.95
C LEU A 9 -4.14 -1.13 5.19
N ARG A 10 -3.21 -0.47 4.50
CA ARG A 10 -3.48 0.74 3.73
C ARG A 10 -4.35 0.42 2.51
N GLU A 11 -3.86 -0.43 1.62
CA GLU A 11 -4.54 -0.76 0.37
C GLU A 11 -5.89 -1.42 0.64
N GLY A 12 -5.94 -2.32 1.64
CA GLY A 12 -7.18 -2.96 2.04
C GLY A 12 -8.19 -1.98 2.65
N LEU A 13 -7.74 -0.88 3.27
CA LEU A 13 -8.63 0.15 3.80
C LEU A 13 -9.14 1.05 2.66
N GLU A 14 -8.30 1.38 1.69
CA GLU A 14 -8.69 2.10 0.47
C GLU A 14 -9.74 1.31 -0.32
N ALA A 15 -9.46 0.04 -0.64
CA ALA A 15 -10.40 -0.86 -1.30
C ALA A 15 -11.69 -1.06 -0.48
N GLY A 16 -11.58 -1.25 0.83
CA GLY A 16 -12.74 -1.41 1.73
C GLY A 16 -13.63 -0.17 1.77
N LEU A 17 -13.05 1.04 1.76
CA LEU A 17 -13.80 2.28 1.70
C LEU A 17 -14.50 2.47 0.35
N ILE A 18 -13.83 2.15 -0.76
CA ILE A 18 -14.43 2.17 -2.11
C ILE A 18 -15.66 1.25 -2.14
N VAL A 19 -15.50 0.00 -1.69
CA VAL A 19 -16.59 -0.97 -1.63
C VAL A 19 -17.73 -0.45 -0.72
N GLY A 20 -17.39 0.09 0.45
CA GLY A 20 -18.36 0.69 1.37
C GLY A 20 -19.15 1.85 0.77
N ILE A 21 -18.49 2.73 0.00
CA ILE A 21 -19.13 3.85 -0.71
C ILE A 21 -20.10 3.34 -1.78
N LEU A 22 -19.66 2.37 -2.59
CA LEU A 22 -20.49 1.78 -3.65
C LEU A 22 -21.72 1.07 -3.06
N PHE A 23 -21.56 0.29 -2.00
CA PHE A 23 -22.67 -0.36 -1.30
C PHE A 23 -23.64 0.64 -0.67
N ALA A 24 -23.13 1.65 0.04
CA ALA A 24 -23.95 2.69 0.64
C ALA A 24 -24.76 3.46 -0.42
N TYR A 25 -24.18 3.67 -1.61
CA TYR A 25 -24.85 4.36 -2.70
C TYR A 25 -25.90 3.51 -3.41
N LEU A 26 -25.63 2.22 -3.65
CA LEU A 26 -26.65 1.27 -4.14
C LEU A 26 -27.85 1.20 -3.19
N ARG A 27 -27.59 1.24 -1.87
CA ARG A 27 -28.64 1.33 -0.85
C ARG A 27 -29.40 2.65 -0.91
N LYS A 28 -28.72 3.76 -1.18
CA LYS A 28 -29.34 5.10 -1.32
C LYS A 28 -30.26 5.17 -2.55
N LEU A 29 -29.88 4.52 -3.65
CA LEU A 29 -30.66 4.45 -4.89
C LEU A 29 -31.78 3.40 -4.86
N ASP A 30 -31.94 2.69 -3.75
CA ASP A 30 -32.85 1.54 -3.61
C ASP A 30 -32.62 0.42 -4.65
N ARG A 31 -31.39 0.32 -5.18
CA ARG A 31 -30.97 -0.67 -6.17
C ARG A 31 -30.13 -1.79 -5.57
N ARG A 32 -30.66 -2.40 -4.50
CA ARG A 32 -30.00 -3.53 -3.81
C ARG A 32 -29.94 -4.79 -4.68
N ASP A 33 -30.78 -4.88 -5.71
CA ASP A 33 -30.77 -5.92 -6.74
C ASP A 33 -29.41 -6.02 -7.46
N LEU A 34 -28.63 -4.94 -7.47
CA LEU A 34 -27.34 -4.87 -8.17
C LEU A 34 -26.14 -5.24 -7.26
N ALA A 35 -26.34 -5.42 -5.96
CA ALA A 35 -25.29 -5.80 -5.03
C ALA A 35 -24.57 -7.12 -5.39
N PRO A 36 -25.25 -8.18 -5.84
CA PRO A 36 -24.57 -9.40 -6.30
C PRO A 36 -23.64 -9.14 -7.50
N ARG A 37 -24.02 -8.23 -8.40
CA ARG A 37 -23.19 -7.86 -9.56
C ARG A 37 -21.92 -7.12 -9.13
N LEU A 38 -22.03 -6.25 -8.12
CA LEU A 38 -20.87 -5.61 -7.52
C LEU A 38 -19.92 -6.65 -6.90
N TRP A 39 -20.45 -7.64 -6.18
CA TRP A 39 -19.65 -8.74 -5.62
C TRP A 39 -18.96 -9.59 -6.68
N ILE A 40 -19.60 -9.86 -7.82
CA ILE A 40 -18.95 -10.55 -8.95
C ILE A 40 -17.73 -9.73 -9.43
N GLY A 41 -17.89 -8.42 -9.61
CA GLY A 41 -16.80 -7.53 -9.99
C GLY A 41 -15.63 -7.56 -8.99
N ILE A 42 -15.94 -7.50 -7.70
CA ILE A 42 -14.96 -7.61 -6.61
C ILE A 42 -14.27 -8.98 -6.64
N GLY A 43 -15.01 -10.07 -6.83
CA GLY A 43 -14.46 -11.43 -6.93
C GLY A 43 -13.48 -11.56 -8.09
N VAL A 44 -13.81 -11.00 -9.26
CA VAL A 44 -12.91 -10.96 -10.43
C VAL A 44 -11.66 -10.12 -10.12
N ALA A 45 -11.80 -8.95 -9.46
CA ALA A 45 -10.66 -8.14 -9.05
C ALA A 45 -9.71 -8.90 -8.11
N VAL A 46 -10.24 -9.64 -7.13
CA VAL A 46 -9.44 -10.47 -6.23
C VAL A 46 -8.70 -11.56 -7.00
N LEU A 47 -9.39 -12.26 -7.93
CA LEU A 47 -8.75 -13.27 -8.77
C LEU A 47 -7.62 -12.69 -9.64
N VAL A 48 -7.83 -11.53 -10.25
CA VAL A 48 -6.79 -10.82 -11.02
C VAL A 48 -5.60 -10.49 -10.13
N SER A 49 -5.84 -9.97 -8.92
CA SER A 49 -4.79 -9.59 -7.97
C SER A 49 -3.97 -10.79 -7.50
N LEU A 50 -4.64 -11.89 -7.17
CA LEU A 50 -3.99 -13.17 -6.85
C LEU A 50 -3.21 -13.72 -8.05
N GLY A 51 -3.76 -13.60 -9.25
CA GLY A 51 -3.08 -13.95 -10.50
C GLY A 51 -1.82 -13.13 -10.74
N THR A 52 -1.86 -11.82 -10.50
CA THR A 52 -0.66 -10.96 -10.55
C THR A 52 0.37 -11.40 -9.53
N GLY A 53 -0.02 -11.62 -8.28
CA GLY A 53 0.88 -12.12 -7.23
C GLY A 53 1.49 -13.48 -7.58
N ALA A 54 0.71 -14.39 -8.17
CA ALA A 54 1.15 -15.70 -8.65
C ALA A 54 2.17 -15.57 -9.78
N ILE A 55 1.91 -14.73 -10.78
CA ILE A 55 2.82 -14.49 -11.91
C ILE A 55 4.14 -13.88 -11.42
N LEU A 56 4.09 -12.91 -10.51
CA LEU A 56 5.29 -12.30 -9.95
C LEU A 56 6.07 -13.29 -9.10
N THR A 57 5.39 -14.12 -8.31
CA THR A 57 6.05 -15.11 -7.43
C THR A 57 6.67 -16.23 -8.24
N TRP A 58 5.91 -16.87 -9.14
CA TRP A 58 6.35 -18.07 -9.84
C TRP A 58 7.00 -17.82 -11.21
N GLY A 59 6.73 -16.69 -11.86
CA GLY A 59 7.31 -16.33 -13.15
C GLY A 59 8.85 -16.28 -13.16
N PRO A 60 9.51 -15.76 -12.11
CA PRO A 60 10.97 -15.68 -12.06
C PRO A 60 11.71 -17.01 -11.84
N TYR A 61 11.04 -18.12 -11.53
CA TYR A 61 11.70 -19.39 -11.16
C TYR A 61 12.57 -20.00 -12.28
N GLY A 62 12.30 -19.68 -13.54
CA GLY A 62 13.08 -20.16 -14.69
C GLY A 62 14.21 -19.23 -15.13
N LEU A 63 14.43 -18.11 -14.43
CA LEU A 63 15.40 -17.09 -14.81
C LEU A 63 16.78 -17.37 -14.20
N SER A 64 17.83 -16.86 -14.86
CA SER A 64 19.18 -16.87 -14.28
C SER A 64 19.23 -16.03 -13.00
N PHE A 65 20.19 -16.34 -12.11
CA PHE A 65 20.42 -15.55 -10.89
C PHE A 65 20.52 -14.05 -11.19
N GLN A 66 21.34 -13.68 -12.19
CA GLN A 66 21.47 -12.29 -12.61
C GLN A 66 20.13 -11.66 -13.03
N ALA A 67 19.30 -12.38 -13.77
CA ALA A 67 17.98 -11.87 -14.17
C ALA A 67 17.00 -11.77 -12.99
N GLN A 68 17.10 -12.65 -11.99
CA GLN A 68 16.30 -12.55 -10.76
C GLN A 68 16.70 -11.32 -9.94
N GLU A 69 17.99 -11.07 -9.78
CA GLU A 69 18.51 -9.88 -9.09
C GLU A 69 18.12 -8.57 -9.82
N ILE A 70 18.20 -8.53 -11.16
CA ILE A 70 17.74 -7.36 -11.94
C ILE A 70 16.25 -7.10 -11.72
N LEU A 71 15.43 -8.16 -11.75
CA LEU A 71 14.00 -8.03 -11.54
C LEU A 71 13.66 -7.63 -10.09
N GLY A 72 14.32 -8.25 -9.10
CA GLY A 72 14.16 -7.93 -7.68
C GLY A 72 14.51 -6.48 -7.38
N GLY A 73 15.70 -6.04 -7.83
CA GLY A 73 16.15 -4.66 -7.69
C GLY A 73 15.29 -3.65 -8.46
N GLY A 74 14.94 -3.95 -9.71
CA GLY A 74 14.10 -3.09 -10.54
C GLY A 74 12.69 -2.90 -10.00
N LEU A 75 12.03 -3.99 -9.59
CA LEU A 75 10.70 -3.94 -8.99
C LEU A 75 10.72 -3.31 -7.60
N SER A 76 11.82 -3.41 -6.84
CA SER A 76 12.01 -2.68 -5.59
C SER A 76 12.06 -1.17 -5.81
N ILE A 77 12.82 -0.69 -6.81
CA ILE A 77 12.86 0.74 -7.17
C ILE A 77 11.48 1.21 -7.65
N LEU A 78 10.82 0.43 -8.49
CA LEU A 78 9.48 0.73 -8.98
C LEU A 78 8.47 0.79 -7.83
N ALA A 79 8.52 -0.16 -6.89
CA ALA A 79 7.69 -0.16 -5.69
C ALA A 79 7.93 1.09 -4.85
N VAL A 80 9.18 1.50 -4.62
CA VAL A 80 9.51 2.73 -3.89
C VAL A 80 8.92 3.95 -4.59
N GLY A 81 9.05 4.05 -5.91
CA GLY A 81 8.45 5.13 -6.71
C GLY A 81 6.92 5.19 -6.58
N LEU A 82 6.27 4.05 -6.74
CA LEU A 82 4.81 3.90 -6.62
C LEU A 82 4.32 4.20 -5.19
N VAL A 83 4.96 3.66 -4.15
CA VAL A 83 4.63 3.95 -2.73
C VAL A 83 4.76 5.44 -2.46
N THR A 84 5.86 6.06 -2.89
CA THR A 84 6.11 7.50 -2.72
C THR A 84 5.03 8.32 -3.39
N TRP A 85 4.74 8.01 -4.66
CA TRP A 85 3.69 8.68 -5.41
C TRP A 85 2.34 8.56 -4.69
N MET A 86 1.99 7.36 -4.22
CA MET A 86 0.73 7.08 -3.55
C MET A 86 0.62 7.80 -2.19
N ILE A 87 1.72 7.92 -1.43
CA ILE A 87 1.76 8.69 -0.17
C ILE A 87 1.35 10.16 -0.44
N PHE A 88 1.86 10.77 -1.51
CA PHE A 88 1.50 12.14 -1.88
C PHE A 88 0.15 12.26 -2.60
N TRP A 89 -0.24 11.24 -3.37
CA TRP A 89 -1.48 11.25 -4.17
C TRP A 89 -2.73 11.24 -3.30
N MET A 90 -2.81 10.29 -2.36
CA MET A 90 -3.92 10.19 -1.40
C MET A 90 -4.07 11.45 -0.56
N ALA A 91 -2.92 12.05 -0.23
CA ALA A 91 -2.87 13.28 0.52
C ALA A 91 -3.60 14.45 -0.17
N SER A 92 -3.71 14.43 -1.50
CA SER A 92 -4.50 15.42 -2.25
C SER A 92 -5.95 14.97 -2.52
N HIS A 93 -6.20 13.68 -2.74
CA HIS A 93 -7.46 13.20 -3.36
C HIS A 93 -8.49 12.61 -2.39
N ALA A 94 -8.18 12.46 -1.10
CA ALA A 94 -9.10 11.88 -0.11
C ALA A 94 -10.46 12.62 0.01
N ARG A 95 -10.57 13.88 -0.44
CA ARG A 95 -11.82 14.67 -0.37
C ARG A 95 -12.72 14.52 -1.59
N SER A 96 -12.15 14.22 -2.78
CA SER A 96 -12.90 14.12 -4.05
C SER A 96 -13.35 12.70 -4.38
N LEU A 97 -12.71 11.68 -3.78
CA LEU A 97 -12.94 10.26 -4.07
C LEU A 97 -14.43 9.86 -3.98
N LYS A 98 -15.15 10.37 -2.96
CA LYS A 98 -16.57 10.08 -2.77
C LYS A 98 -17.43 10.59 -3.93
N GLY A 99 -17.20 11.82 -4.39
CA GLY A 99 -18.00 12.44 -5.46
C GLY A 99 -17.76 11.79 -6.82
N GLU A 100 -16.51 11.45 -7.11
CA GLU A 100 -16.16 10.78 -8.37
C GLU A 100 -16.73 9.37 -8.46
N LEU A 101 -16.63 8.58 -7.38
CA LEU A 101 -17.21 7.24 -7.32
C LEU A 101 -18.73 7.26 -7.44
N GLN A 102 -19.38 8.26 -6.85
CA GLN A 102 -20.84 8.44 -6.97
C GLN A 102 -21.25 8.73 -8.42
N SER A 103 -20.56 9.65 -9.10
CA SER A 103 -20.82 9.96 -10.51
C SER A 103 -20.59 8.76 -11.43
N ARG A 104 -19.50 8.00 -11.24
CA ARG A 104 -19.24 6.77 -12.00
C ARG A 104 -20.30 5.69 -11.75
N LEU A 105 -20.79 5.59 -10.51
CA LEU A 105 -21.85 4.66 -10.16
C LEU A 105 -23.22 5.07 -10.74
N ASP A 106 -23.54 6.37 -10.81
CA ASP A 106 -24.75 6.86 -11.48
C ASP A 106 -24.80 6.41 -12.95
N LEU A 107 -23.68 6.56 -13.66
CA LEU A 107 -23.54 6.09 -15.05
C LEU A 107 -23.67 4.57 -15.15
N ALA A 108 -23.08 3.82 -14.22
CA ALA A 108 -23.14 2.37 -14.19
C ALA A 108 -24.55 1.83 -13.86
N VAL A 109 -25.31 2.53 -13.02
CA VAL A 109 -26.69 2.18 -12.65
C VAL A 109 -27.67 2.53 -13.78
N ALA A 110 -27.39 3.58 -14.56
CA ALA A 110 -28.16 3.96 -15.75
C ALA A 110 -27.95 2.99 -16.93
N GLY A 111 -26.83 2.26 -16.96
CA GLY A 111 -26.50 1.27 -17.99
C GLY A 111 -27.00 -0.15 -17.70
N SER A 112 -26.45 -1.14 -18.40
CA SER A 112 -26.69 -2.55 -18.10
C SER A 112 -26.00 -2.94 -16.79
N GLY A 113 -26.51 -3.96 -16.09
CA GLY A 113 -25.93 -4.47 -14.83
C GLY A 113 -24.44 -4.81 -14.88
N ILE A 114 -23.90 -5.02 -16.09
CA ILE A 114 -22.48 -5.24 -16.36
C ILE A 114 -21.64 -4.02 -15.98
N GLY A 115 -22.17 -2.80 -16.11
CA GLY A 115 -21.47 -1.57 -15.70
C GLY A 115 -21.05 -1.59 -14.24
N ILE A 116 -21.85 -2.20 -13.36
CA ILE A 116 -21.55 -2.33 -11.92
C ILE A 116 -20.50 -3.41 -11.67
N VAL A 117 -20.52 -4.50 -12.45
CA VAL A 117 -19.46 -5.52 -12.41
C VAL A 117 -18.13 -4.90 -12.79
N ILE A 118 -18.07 -4.18 -13.92
CA ILE A 118 -16.86 -3.50 -14.39
C ILE A 118 -16.41 -2.45 -13.39
N LEU A 119 -17.34 -1.64 -12.86
CA LEU A 119 -17.00 -0.63 -11.86
C LEU A 119 -16.38 -1.25 -10.60
N GLY A 120 -16.98 -2.32 -10.06
CA GLY A 120 -16.42 -3.04 -8.92
C GLY A 120 -15.05 -3.65 -9.23
N MET A 121 -14.92 -4.28 -10.40
CA MET A 121 -13.68 -4.90 -10.85
C MET A 121 -12.55 -3.88 -11.02
N VAL A 122 -12.79 -2.76 -11.71
CA VAL A 122 -11.75 -1.75 -11.96
C VAL A 122 -11.38 -1.01 -10.69
N SER A 123 -12.37 -0.68 -9.85
CA SER A 123 -12.12 0.11 -8.64
C SER A 123 -11.36 -0.69 -7.58
N VAL A 124 -11.66 -1.98 -7.41
CA VAL A 124 -10.93 -2.85 -6.46
C VAL A 124 -9.69 -3.48 -7.09
N GLY A 125 -9.74 -3.79 -8.39
CA GLY A 125 -8.65 -4.46 -9.10
C GLY A 125 -7.39 -3.63 -9.19
N ARG A 126 -7.52 -2.29 -9.33
CA ARG A 126 -6.35 -1.39 -9.26
C ARG A 126 -5.62 -1.54 -7.92
N GLU A 127 -6.36 -1.39 -6.82
CA GLU A 127 -5.80 -1.48 -5.46
C GLU A 127 -5.21 -2.87 -5.20
N GLY A 128 -5.86 -3.92 -5.67
CA GLY A 128 -5.39 -5.29 -5.50
C GLY A 128 -4.13 -5.62 -6.33
N VAL A 129 -4.01 -5.09 -7.56
CA VAL A 129 -2.79 -5.22 -8.37
C VAL A 129 -1.64 -4.43 -7.75
N GLU A 130 -1.88 -3.21 -7.29
CA GLU A 130 -0.89 -2.41 -6.55
C GLU A 130 -0.43 -3.14 -5.27
N THR A 131 -1.37 -3.68 -4.50
CA THR A 131 -1.09 -4.51 -3.32
C THR A 131 -0.18 -5.69 -3.66
N ALA A 132 -0.49 -6.43 -4.73
CA ALA A 132 0.30 -7.58 -5.16
C ALA A 132 1.73 -7.19 -5.54
N LEU A 133 1.91 -6.08 -6.28
CA LEU A 133 3.21 -5.56 -6.68
C LEU A 133 4.04 -5.13 -5.46
N PHE A 134 3.45 -4.40 -4.53
CA PHE A 134 4.15 -3.91 -3.33
C PHE A 134 4.55 -5.04 -2.38
N ILE A 135 3.65 -5.99 -2.14
CA ILE A 135 3.95 -7.16 -1.30
C ILE A 135 5.07 -7.97 -1.94
N TRP A 136 5.00 -8.22 -3.25
CA TRP A 136 6.03 -9.00 -3.93
C TRP A 136 7.41 -8.33 -3.83
N ALA A 137 7.51 -7.03 -4.13
CA ALA A 137 8.78 -6.32 -4.07
C ALA A 137 9.38 -6.34 -2.65
N THR A 138 8.53 -6.20 -1.63
CA THR A 138 8.98 -6.24 -0.24
C THR A 138 9.33 -7.66 0.22
N VAL A 139 8.61 -8.69 -0.26
CA VAL A 139 8.93 -10.09 0.00
C VAL A 139 10.27 -10.48 -0.63
N ALA A 140 10.50 -10.07 -1.89
CA ALA A 140 11.78 -10.25 -2.56
C ALA A 140 12.91 -9.66 -1.71
N SER A 141 12.71 -8.46 -1.16
CA SER A 141 13.72 -7.80 -0.31
C SER A 141 14.05 -8.45 1.03
N THR A 142 13.10 -9.18 1.59
CA THR A 142 13.23 -9.71 2.97
C THR A 142 13.51 -11.21 3.00
N GLY A 143 13.48 -11.91 1.86
CA GLY A 143 13.76 -13.34 1.74
C GLY A 143 12.73 -14.28 2.39
N SER A 144 11.70 -13.76 3.07
CA SER A 144 10.70 -14.58 3.78
C SER A 144 9.29 -14.42 3.20
N ALA A 145 8.98 -15.21 2.18
CA ALA A 145 7.70 -15.18 1.48
C ALA A 145 6.50 -15.49 2.38
N VAL A 146 6.61 -16.51 3.24
CA VAL A 146 5.53 -16.91 4.16
C VAL A 146 5.25 -15.79 5.17
N ALA A 147 6.28 -15.30 5.84
CA ALA A 147 6.14 -14.26 6.84
C ALA A 147 5.59 -12.95 6.25
N GLY A 148 6.08 -12.58 5.07
CA GLY A 148 5.61 -11.41 4.34
C GLY A 148 4.16 -11.52 3.90
N THR A 149 3.73 -12.69 3.40
CA THR A 149 2.35 -12.94 2.98
C THR A 149 1.40 -12.93 4.17
N VAL A 150 1.76 -13.60 5.27
CA VAL A 150 0.96 -13.60 6.51
C VAL A 150 0.78 -12.18 7.05
N ALA A 151 1.84 -11.38 7.07
CA ALA A 151 1.75 -10.00 7.53
C ALA A 151 0.80 -9.16 6.66
N ALA A 152 0.88 -9.29 5.33
CA ALA A 152 -0.04 -8.60 4.42
C ALA A 152 -1.50 -9.03 4.64
N LEU A 153 -1.76 -10.33 4.77
CA LEU A 153 -3.09 -10.87 5.04
C LEU A 153 -3.66 -10.32 6.36
N LEU A 154 -2.85 -10.27 7.42
CA LEU A 154 -3.26 -9.66 8.69
C LEU A 154 -3.59 -8.17 8.53
N GLY A 155 -2.84 -7.44 7.70
CA GLY A 155 -3.13 -6.06 7.33
C GLY A 155 -4.50 -5.92 6.66
N ILE A 156 -4.75 -6.74 5.62
CA ILE A 156 -6.01 -6.76 4.86
C ILE A 156 -7.21 -7.16 5.75
N LEU A 157 -7.02 -8.12 6.65
CA LEU A 157 -8.07 -8.52 7.60
C LEU A 157 -8.39 -7.39 8.58
N THR A 158 -7.35 -6.72 9.10
CA THR A 158 -7.52 -5.57 9.99
C THR A 158 -8.23 -4.43 9.26
N SER A 159 -7.83 -4.12 8.04
CA SER A 159 -8.45 -3.05 7.25
C SER A 159 -9.89 -3.36 6.87
N SER A 160 -10.21 -4.61 6.54
CA SER A 160 -11.56 -5.07 6.25
C SER A 160 -12.47 -4.90 7.48
N ALA A 161 -11.98 -5.25 8.67
CA ALA A 161 -12.69 -5.01 9.93
C ALA A 161 -12.92 -3.51 10.19
N ILE A 162 -11.90 -2.68 9.99
CA ILE A 162 -12.01 -1.22 10.14
C ILE A 162 -13.02 -0.63 9.15
N ALA A 163 -12.91 -0.97 7.86
CA ALA A 163 -13.81 -0.50 6.81
C ALA A 163 -15.26 -0.90 7.10
N TYR A 164 -15.47 -2.11 7.59
CA TYR A 164 -16.78 -2.60 7.99
C TYR A 164 -17.38 -1.80 9.16
N LEU A 165 -16.58 -1.52 10.19
CA LEU A 165 -17.02 -0.74 11.35
C LEU A 165 -17.29 0.73 10.99
N ILE A 166 -16.53 1.30 10.03
CA ILE A 166 -16.82 2.61 9.45
C ILE A 166 -18.15 2.57 8.68
N TYR A 167 -18.38 1.55 7.85
CA TYR A 167 -19.64 1.38 7.10
C TYR A 167 -20.85 1.26 8.02
N ARG A 168 -20.73 0.56 9.16
CA ARG A 168 -21.78 0.50 10.18
C ARG A 168 -21.99 1.80 10.96
N GLY A 169 -21.11 2.80 10.80
CA GLY A 169 -21.15 4.05 11.56
C GLY A 169 -20.64 3.93 13.00
N SER A 170 -20.10 2.77 13.39
CA SER A 170 -19.60 2.49 14.75
C SER A 170 -18.22 3.09 15.01
N LEU A 171 -17.45 3.38 13.96
CA LEU A 171 -16.14 4.03 14.05
C LEU A 171 -16.10 5.33 13.25
N ARG A 172 -15.60 6.39 13.89
CA ARG A 172 -15.25 7.66 13.23
C ARG A 172 -13.74 7.85 13.29
N ILE A 173 -13.05 7.42 12.24
CA ILE A 173 -11.59 7.55 12.13
C ILE A 173 -11.26 8.79 11.30
N ASN A 174 -10.30 9.58 11.77
CA ASN A 174 -9.70 10.64 10.96
C ASN A 174 -8.73 9.99 9.97
N LEU A 175 -9.23 9.64 8.78
CA LEU A 175 -8.44 9.04 7.69
C LEU A 175 -7.20 9.88 7.38
N GLY A 176 -7.31 11.21 7.43
CA GLY A 176 -6.17 12.10 7.20
C GLY A 176 -5.03 11.86 8.19
N ARG A 177 -5.33 11.69 9.50
CA ARG A 177 -4.31 11.35 10.51
C ARG A 177 -3.80 9.93 10.32
N PHE A 178 -4.69 8.97 10.08
CA PHE A 178 -4.31 7.58 9.85
C PHE A 178 -3.28 7.46 8.71
N PHE A 179 -3.58 7.99 7.53
CA PHE A 179 -2.67 7.98 6.38
C PHE A 179 -1.40 8.82 6.60
N THR A 180 -1.44 9.83 7.48
CA THR A 180 -0.23 10.59 7.81
C THR A 180 0.73 9.75 8.67
N TRP A 181 0.22 9.03 9.66
CA TRP A 181 1.06 8.15 10.49
C TRP A 181 1.56 6.93 9.72
N THR A 182 0.67 6.24 9.00
CA THR A 182 1.07 5.07 8.20
C THR A 182 1.98 5.49 7.05
N GLY A 183 1.72 6.63 6.39
CA GLY A 183 2.58 7.20 5.35
C GLY A 183 3.99 7.52 5.84
N GLY A 184 4.12 8.15 7.02
CA GLY A 184 5.43 8.42 7.62
C GLY A 184 6.24 7.15 7.88
N PHE A 185 5.58 6.09 8.38
CA PHE A 185 6.23 4.79 8.58
C PHE A 185 6.62 4.15 7.24
N LEU A 186 5.76 4.23 6.23
CA LEU A 186 6.03 3.70 4.89
C LEU A 186 7.22 4.39 4.22
N ILE A 187 7.50 5.67 4.50
CA ILE A 187 8.72 6.34 4.00
C ILE A 187 9.98 5.66 4.55
N ILE A 188 9.99 5.32 5.84
CA ILE A 188 11.15 4.65 6.46
C ILE A 188 11.36 3.26 5.86
N VAL A 189 10.27 2.51 5.69
CA VAL A 189 10.28 1.20 5.04
C VAL A 189 10.73 1.28 3.58
N ALA A 190 10.19 2.24 2.82
CA ALA A 190 10.51 2.43 1.41
C ALA A 190 11.98 2.80 1.22
N ALA A 191 12.57 3.57 2.13
CA ALA A 191 14.01 3.82 2.13
C ALA A 191 14.80 2.51 2.25
N GLY A 192 14.36 1.60 3.13
CA GLY A 192 14.92 0.26 3.27
C GLY A 192 14.80 -0.59 2.01
N VAL A 193 13.62 -0.62 1.40
CA VAL A 193 13.40 -1.33 0.12
C VAL A 193 14.27 -0.74 -1.00
N LEU A 194 14.49 0.58 -1.01
CA LEU A 194 15.41 1.23 -1.95
C LEU A 194 16.86 0.79 -1.73
N LEU A 195 17.29 0.72 -0.48
CA LEU A 195 18.61 0.23 -0.11
C LEU A 195 18.81 -1.21 -0.62
N TYR A 196 17.82 -2.07 -0.39
CA TYR A 196 17.84 -3.45 -0.88
C TYR A 196 17.88 -3.48 -2.41
N GLY A 197 17.01 -2.75 -3.09
CA GLY A 197 16.93 -2.78 -4.55
C GLY A 197 18.19 -2.29 -5.25
N ILE A 198 18.95 -1.38 -4.63
CA ILE A 198 20.29 -0.99 -5.11
C ILE A 198 21.30 -2.12 -4.90
N GLY A 199 21.18 -2.87 -3.79
CA GLY A 199 21.99 -4.05 -3.52
C GLY A 199 21.86 -5.12 -4.61
N ASP A 200 20.63 -5.55 -4.93
CA ASP A 200 20.38 -6.54 -5.98
C ASP A 200 20.89 -6.09 -7.34
N LEU A 201 20.75 -4.80 -7.67
CA LEU A 201 21.32 -4.25 -8.91
C LEU A 201 22.86 -4.24 -8.91
N GLN A 202 23.50 -4.10 -7.74
CA GLN A 202 24.94 -4.26 -7.60
C GLN A 202 25.35 -5.73 -7.73
N GLU A 203 24.60 -6.66 -7.13
CA GLU A 203 24.80 -8.11 -7.23
C GLU A 203 24.66 -8.62 -8.66
N ALA A 204 23.69 -8.08 -9.41
CA ALA A 204 23.50 -8.37 -10.83
C ALA A 204 24.59 -7.77 -11.74
N GLY A 205 25.50 -6.96 -11.22
CA GLY A 205 26.51 -6.24 -12.00
C GLY A 205 25.96 -5.10 -12.86
N VAL A 206 24.72 -4.64 -12.61
CA VAL A 206 24.13 -3.48 -13.29
C VAL A 206 24.67 -2.16 -12.72
N LEU A 207 24.87 -2.10 -11.40
CA LEU A 207 25.46 -0.97 -10.71
C LEU A 207 26.87 -1.30 -10.16
N PRO A 208 27.83 -0.36 -10.24
CA PRO A 208 29.15 -0.57 -9.67
C PRO A 208 29.11 -0.51 -8.13
N GLY A 209 30.16 -1.04 -7.49
CA GLY A 209 30.35 -0.94 -6.03
C GLY A 209 29.88 -2.16 -5.23
N PHE A 210 29.57 -3.27 -5.89
CA PHE A 210 29.36 -4.55 -5.21
C PHE A 210 30.59 -4.93 -4.37
N GLY A 211 30.37 -5.37 -3.13
CA GLY A 211 31.43 -5.75 -2.18
C GLY A 211 32.23 -4.58 -1.57
N GLN A 212 31.98 -3.33 -1.96
CA GLN A 212 32.61 -2.15 -1.34
C GLN A 212 31.74 -1.59 -0.22
N GLN A 213 31.88 -2.19 0.96
CA GLN A 213 31.16 -1.78 2.16
C GLN A 213 31.60 -0.36 2.59
N ALA A 214 30.64 0.48 2.97
CA ALA A 214 30.92 1.81 3.51
C ALA A 214 31.45 1.73 4.95
N PHE A 215 30.80 0.89 5.75
CA PHE A 215 31.13 0.59 7.13
C PHE A 215 30.52 -0.76 7.52
N SER A 216 31.06 -1.41 8.55
CA SER A 216 30.46 -2.61 9.14
C SER A 216 29.96 -2.31 10.55
N LEU A 217 28.65 -2.46 10.74
CA LEU A 217 28.00 -2.45 12.06
C LEU A 217 27.83 -3.87 12.61
N ALA A 218 28.35 -4.91 11.94
CA ALA A 218 28.13 -6.31 12.33
C ALA A 218 28.64 -6.63 13.74
N ALA A 219 29.65 -5.90 14.23
CA ALA A 219 30.16 -6.03 15.60
C ALA A 219 29.18 -5.53 16.67
N VAL A 220 28.34 -4.53 16.34
CA VAL A 220 27.36 -3.91 17.26
C VAL A 220 25.97 -4.50 17.04
N ILE A 221 25.63 -4.82 15.79
CA ILE A 221 24.36 -5.41 15.36
C ILE A 221 24.68 -6.68 14.56
N PRO A 222 24.92 -7.82 15.25
CA PRO A 222 25.15 -9.08 14.57
C PRO A 222 23.90 -9.47 13.75
N PRO A 223 24.04 -9.92 12.50
CA PRO A 223 22.90 -10.33 11.66
C PRO A 223 22.05 -11.44 12.31
N SER A 224 22.69 -12.31 13.11
CA SER A 224 22.06 -13.41 13.84
C SER A 224 21.35 -13.00 15.13
N SER A 225 21.49 -11.74 15.56
CA SER A 225 20.83 -11.24 16.76
C SER A 225 19.34 -11.02 16.52
N TRP A 226 18.52 -11.26 17.54
CA TRP A 226 17.06 -11.10 17.41
C TRP A 226 16.67 -9.67 17.00
N TYR A 227 17.39 -8.65 17.49
CA TYR A 227 17.13 -7.24 17.14
C TYR A 227 17.68 -6.89 15.76
N GLY A 228 18.80 -7.49 15.31
CA GLY A 228 19.30 -7.35 13.94
C GLY A 228 18.32 -7.94 12.93
N THR A 229 17.80 -9.15 13.17
CA THR A 229 16.76 -9.77 12.35
C THR A 229 15.47 -8.95 12.34
N LEU A 230 15.10 -8.33 13.46
CA LEU A 230 13.96 -7.40 13.50
C LEU A 230 14.21 -6.16 12.65
N LEU A 231 15.36 -5.49 12.79
CA LEU A 231 15.69 -4.30 12.00
C LEU A 231 15.72 -4.62 10.50
N GLN A 232 16.31 -5.75 10.13
CA GLN A 232 16.30 -6.25 8.76
C GLN A 232 14.87 -6.52 8.28
N GLY A 233 14.06 -7.23 9.07
CA GLY A 233 12.69 -7.58 8.69
C GLY A 233 11.67 -6.42 8.73
N LEU A 234 11.94 -5.35 9.47
CA LEU A 234 11.08 -4.15 9.55
C LEU A 234 11.49 -3.08 8.55
N PHE A 235 12.80 -2.84 8.40
CA PHE A 235 13.34 -1.68 7.69
C PHE A 235 14.30 -2.05 6.57
N ASN A 236 14.43 -3.33 6.19
CA ASN A 236 15.44 -3.81 5.25
C ASN A 236 16.85 -3.30 5.60
N PHE A 237 17.13 -3.22 6.90
CA PHE A 237 18.42 -2.81 7.41
C PHE A 237 19.48 -3.87 7.13
N THR A 238 20.60 -3.46 6.55
CA THR A 238 21.80 -4.29 6.42
C THR A 238 22.92 -3.74 7.32
N PRO A 239 23.63 -4.58 8.10
CA PRO A 239 24.75 -4.14 8.92
C PRO A 239 25.97 -3.67 8.12
N GLU A 240 26.07 -4.06 6.84
CA GLU A 240 27.24 -3.80 5.99
C GLU A 240 26.85 -3.16 4.64
N PRO A 241 26.24 -1.96 4.64
CA PRO A 241 25.76 -1.34 3.42
C PRO A 241 26.91 -0.76 2.58
N THR A 242 26.74 -0.69 1.26
CA THR A 242 27.65 0.02 0.36
C THR A 242 27.41 1.54 0.41
N TRP A 243 28.37 2.33 -0.07
CA TRP A 243 28.20 3.80 -0.13
C TRP A 243 27.01 4.22 -1.00
N ALA A 244 26.75 3.49 -2.10
CA ALA A 244 25.62 3.76 -2.97
C ALA A 244 24.28 3.53 -2.23
N GLN A 245 24.19 2.42 -1.50
CA GLN A 245 23.06 2.07 -0.65
C GLN A 245 22.77 3.12 0.43
N VAL A 246 23.80 3.52 1.20
CA VAL A 246 23.67 4.54 2.25
C VAL A 246 23.24 5.89 1.67
N THR A 247 23.87 6.30 0.57
CA THR A 247 23.58 7.60 -0.06
C THR A 247 22.14 7.66 -0.56
N ALA A 248 21.68 6.62 -1.25
CA ALA A 248 20.31 6.56 -1.75
C ALA A 248 19.28 6.50 -0.63
N TRP A 249 19.52 5.70 0.40
CA TRP A 249 18.68 5.61 1.60
C TRP A 249 18.53 6.98 2.27
N LEU A 250 19.65 7.67 2.52
CA LEU A 250 19.68 8.97 3.19
C LEU A 250 19.02 10.05 2.32
N LEU A 251 19.35 10.10 1.04
CA LEU A 251 18.76 11.06 0.10
C LEU A 251 17.24 10.88 0.02
N TYR A 252 16.77 9.63 -0.09
CA TYR A 252 15.34 9.34 -0.10
C TYR A 252 14.65 9.81 1.18
N LEU A 253 15.19 9.45 2.36
CA LEU A 253 14.63 9.87 3.64
C LEU A 253 14.58 11.39 3.81
N VAL A 254 15.67 12.08 3.47
CA VAL A 254 15.75 13.53 3.63
C VAL A 254 14.79 14.21 2.66
N VAL A 255 14.82 13.86 1.38
CA VAL A 255 13.98 14.52 0.37
C VAL A 255 12.51 14.19 0.58
N VAL A 256 12.15 12.91 0.61
CA VAL A 256 10.74 12.48 0.73
C VAL A 256 10.19 12.80 2.12
N GLY A 257 10.98 12.57 3.17
CA GLY A 257 10.60 12.91 4.54
C GLY A 257 10.37 14.40 4.74
N ALA A 258 11.27 15.27 4.24
CA ALA A 258 11.09 16.71 4.34
C ALA A 258 9.85 17.19 3.57
N LEU A 259 9.63 16.69 2.34
CA LEU A 259 8.43 17.01 1.55
C LEU A 259 7.15 16.54 2.25
N PHE A 260 7.18 15.34 2.84
CA PHE A 260 6.05 14.78 3.56
C PHE A 260 5.73 15.58 4.82
N LEU A 261 6.73 15.88 5.65
CA LEU A 261 6.59 16.69 6.86
C LEU A 261 6.08 18.09 6.53
N SER A 262 6.66 18.74 5.52
CA SER A 262 6.22 20.06 5.07
C SER A 262 4.74 20.05 4.71
N ARG A 263 4.29 19.05 3.95
CA ARG A 263 2.88 18.93 3.55
C ARG A 263 1.95 18.52 4.70
N ALA A 264 2.43 17.69 5.62
CA ALA A 264 1.66 17.25 6.80
C ALA A 264 1.46 18.40 7.80
N LEU A 265 2.50 19.22 8.03
CA LEU A 265 2.46 20.39 8.93
C LEU A 265 1.64 21.55 8.35
N LEU A 266 1.58 21.69 7.01
CA LEU A 266 0.77 22.72 6.34
C LEU A 266 -0.74 22.40 6.35
N ARG A 267 -1.17 21.21 6.77
CA ARG A 267 -2.59 20.89 6.91
C ARG A 267 -3.15 21.43 8.23
N ARG A 268 -3.86 22.55 8.16
CA ARG A 268 -4.75 22.95 9.27
C ARG A 268 -5.82 21.86 9.48
N PRO A 269 -6.09 21.44 10.72
CA PRO A 269 -7.18 20.51 11.00
C PRO A 269 -8.50 21.15 10.55
N VAL A 270 -9.18 20.51 9.62
CA VAL A 270 -10.54 20.90 9.25
C VAL A 270 -11.46 20.37 10.35
N THR A 271 -11.91 21.27 11.21
CA THR A 271 -13.04 21.00 12.10
C THR A 271 -14.27 20.82 11.21
N VAL A 272 -14.74 19.57 11.04
CA VAL A 272 -16.06 19.34 10.47
C VAL A 272 -17.05 19.79 11.53
N ALA A 273 -17.62 20.98 11.35
CA ALA A 273 -18.71 21.45 12.18
C ALA A 273 -19.81 20.38 12.17
N ALA A 274 -20.26 19.97 13.36
CA ALA A 274 -21.40 19.08 13.48
C ALA A 274 -22.57 19.71 12.70
N LEU A 275 -23.23 18.90 11.85
CA LEU A 275 -24.48 19.34 11.23
C LEU A 275 -25.43 19.78 12.34
N PRO A 276 -26.07 20.96 12.23
CA PRO A 276 -27.09 21.36 13.18
C PRO A 276 -28.15 20.26 13.17
N VAL A 277 -28.35 19.60 14.31
CA VAL A 277 -29.49 18.73 14.52
C VAL A 277 -30.69 19.65 14.49
N ASP A 278 -31.55 19.49 13.49
CA ASP A 278 -32.79 20.25 13.36
C ASP A 278 -33.57 20.19 14.68
N ALA A 279 -33.64 21.33 15.37
CA ALA A 279 -34.46 21.53 16.56
C ALA A 279 -35.94 21.75 16.16
N ARG A 280 -36.51 20.85 15.37
CA ARG A 280 -37.94 20.84 15.00
C ARG A 280 -38.63 19.52 15.32
N GLN A 281 -38.28 18.90 16.45
CA GLN A 281 -39.05 17.79 17.03
C GLN A 281 -39.31 17.96 18.53
N ALA A 282 -39.29 19.20 19.04
CA ALA A 282 -39.74 19.50 20.39
C ALA A 282 -40.49 20.83 20.42
N ALA A 283 -41.73 20.82 19.90
CA ALA A 283 -42.86 21.67 20.27
C ALA A 283 -44.09 21.23 19.45
#